data_AF-A0A1C4D6G5-F1
#
_entry.id   AF-A0A1C4D6G5-F1
#
_cell.length_a   1.000
_cell.length_b   1.000
_cell.length_c   1.000
_cell.angle_alpha   90.00
_cell.angle_beta   90.00
_cell.angle_gamma   90.00
#
_symmetry.space_group_name_H-M   'P 1'
#
loop_
_entity.id
_entity.type
_entity.pdbx_description
1 polymer ?
#
loop_
_entity_poly.entity_id
_entity_poly.type
_entity_poly.pdbx_seq_one_letter_code
_entity_poly.pdbx_strand_id
1 'polypeptide(L)'
;MKKNLTALLPLLLSALAVFAQQDEEKPNIIKIQPQPFEDSIVYKRENAVLYIDRHALDDYFKMLDTALQQRKYSPKVYQNVQFAHLTEQDVQNHYSQAIAFWTTVPGQPLVYDVNNFNYFWTNGPGILQPYIDEILPQLLQQGKVHLVEKNVKAPVTKYLFANHDINGRNYRIYKFADGKEILREQDIYTEPIINTSKK
;
A
#
# COMPACT_ATOMS: atom_id res chain seq x y z
N MET A 1 48.45 -26.39 -56.55
CA MET A 1 49.15 -25.22 -55.97
C MET A 1 48.38 -23.95 -56.31
N LYS A 2 47.81 -23.29 -55.30
CA LYS A 2 47.82 -21.82 -55.07
C LYS A 2 46.84 -21.49 -53.94
N LYS A 3 47.41 -21.05 -52.82
CA LYS A 3 46.74 -20.40 -51.69
C LYS A 3 46.34 -18.99 -52.12
N ASN A 4 45.22 -18.47 -51.64
CA ASN A 4 44.89 -17.05 -51.44
C ASN A 4 43.84 -17.04 -50.31
N LEU A 5 44.20 -16.77 -49.05
CA LEU A 5 44.29 -15.46 -48.41
C LEU A 5 43.23 -14.45 -48.87
N THR A 6 42.14 -14.36 -48.09
CA THR A 6 41.47 -13.10 -47.82
C THR A 6 40.78 -13.21 -46.46
N ALA A 7 41.56 -12.93 -45.42
CA ALA A 7 41.04 -12.48 -44.14
C ALA A 7 40.83 -10.96 -44.26
N LEU A 8 39.64 -10.47 -43.93
CA LEU A 8 39.39 -9.11 -43.43
C LEU A 8 37.96 -9.05 -42.84
N LEU A 9 37.94 -8.65 -41.55
CA LEU A 9 36.85 -8.28 -40.62
C LEU A 9 35.71 -7.44 -41.24
N PRO A 10 34.51 -7.31 -40.61
CA PRO A 10 34.22 -7.31 -39.15
C PRO A 10 33.08 -8.27 -38.73
N LEU A 11 32.97 -8.87 -37.54
CA LEU A 11 33.23 -8.44 -36.15
C LEU A 11 32.52 -7.13 -35.78
N LEU A 12 31.22 -7.05 -36.06
CA LEU A 12 30.32 -6.01 -35.53
C LEU A 12 28.85 -6.38 -35.84
N LEU A 13 28.31 -7.41 -35.19
CA LEU A 13 26.86 -7.52 -35.02
C LEU A 13 26.53 -7.98 -33.60
N SER A 14 26.20 -6.97 -32.80
CA SER A 14 25.13 -7.00 -31.79
C SER A 14 25.27 -7.99 -30.63
N ALA A 15 26.19 -7.66 -29.72
CA ALA A 15 25.90 -7.73 -28.29
C ALA A 15 24.73 -6.77 -27.97
N LEU A 16 23.49 -7.24 -28.09
CA LEU A 16 22.26 -6.52 -27.68
C LEU A 16 21.10 -7.54 -27.59
N ALA A 17 21.22 -8.49 -26.66
CA ALA A 17 20.10 -9.34 -26.25
C ALA A 17 20.22 -9.75 -24.77
N VAL A 18 20.73 -8.86 -23.93
CA VAL A 18 20.57 -8.95 -22.47
C VAL A 18 19.87 -7.68 -22.00
N PHE A 19 18.66 -7.47 -22.52
CA PHE A 19 17.69 -6.60 -21.88
C PHE A 19 16.42 -7.42 -21.72
N ALA A 20 16.15 -7.76 -20.46
CA ALA A 20 14.84 -8.00 -19.90
C ALA A 20 13.94 -8.99 -20.65
N GLN A 21 14.22 -10.29 -20.52
CA GLN A 21 13.13 -11.17 -20.10
C GLN A 21 12.84 -10.86 -18.63
N GLN A 22 12.13 -9.76 -18.38
CA GLN A 22 11.27 -9.74 -17.22
C GLN A 22 10.16 -10.72 -17.58
N ASP A 23 10.20 -11.91 -16.98
CA ASP A 23 8.98 -12.69 -16.85
C ASP A 23 7.95 -11.76 -16.22
N GLU A 24 7.04 -11.24 -17.04
CA GLU A 24 5.88 -10.52 -16.52
C GLU A 24 5.09 -11.55 -15.72
N GLU A 25 5.34 -11.60 -14.41
CA GLU A 25 4.50 -12.34 -13.46
C GLU A 25 3.06 -11.98 -13.80
N LYS A 26 2.29 -12.98 -14.28
CA LYS A 26 0.90 -12.78 -14.65
C LYS A 26 0.20 -12.12 -13.47
N PRO A 27 -0.34 -10.90 -13.62
CA PRO A 27 -0.82 -10.15 -12.48
C PRO A 27 -1.98 -10.90 -11.83
N ASN A 28 -1.93 -10.99 -10.51
CA ASN A 28 -2.97 -11.65 -9.73
C ASN A 28 -4.25 -10.81 -9.80
N ILE A 29 -5.34 -11.40 -10.27
CA ILE A 29 -6.63 -10.73 -10.44
C ILE A 29 -7.42 -10.84 -9.14
N ILE A 30 -7.78 -9.69 -8.57
CA ILE A 30 -8.69 -9.60 -7.43
C ILE A 30 -10.06 -9.17 -7.95
N LYS A 31 -11.10 -9.95 -7.64
CA LYS A 31 -12.49 -9.61 -7.93
C LYS A 31 -13.09 -8.91 -6.71
N ILE A 32 -13.93 -7.91 -6.95
CA ILE A 32 -14.63 -7.20 -5.88
C ILE A 32 -16.13 -7.18 -6.10
N GLN A 33 -16.85 -7.07 -4.99
CA GLN A 33 -18.27 -6.76 -5.06
C GLN A 33 -18.43 -5.27 -5.38
N PRO A 34 -19.23 -4.92 -6.41
CA PRO A 34 -19.41 -3.54 -6.81
C PRO A 34 -20.37 -2.76 -5.90
N GLN A 35 -20.95 -3.39 -4.87
CA GLN A 35 -21.87 -2.71 -3.98
C GLN A 35 -21.12 -1.91 -2.91
N PRO A 36 -21.56 -0.67 -2.61
CA PRO A 36 -21.00 0.12 -1.53
C PRO A 36 -21.37 -0.47 -0.17
N PHE A 37 -20.51 -0.27 0.82
CA PHE A 37 -20.81 -0.60 2.22
C PHE A 37 -21.85 0.36 2.80
N GLU A 38 -22.64 -0.10 3.77
CA GLU A 38 -23.63 0.73 4.46
C GLU A 38 -22.98 1.85 5.28
N ASP A 39 -21.89 1.55 5.99
CA ASP A 39 -21.04 2.51 6.70
C ASP A 39 -19.60 2.33 6.24
N SER A 40 -19.05 3.39 5.62
CA SER A 40 -17.76 3.33 4.97
C SER A 40 -16.85 4.49 5.36
N ILE A 41 -15.57 4.15 5.56
CA ILE A 41 -14.48 5.12 5.57
C ILE A 41 -14.11 5.40 4.11
N VAL A 42 -14.10 6.68 3.73
CA VAL A 42 -13.66 7.13 2.41
C VAL A 42 -12.17 7.45 2.45
N TYR A 43 -11.37 6.76 1.66
CA TYR A 43 -9.93 6.92 1.62
C TYR A 43 -9.48 7.23 0.19
N LYS A 44 -9.00 8.45 -0.03
CA LYS A 44 -8.66 8.98 -1.35
C LYS A 44 -7.16 8.88 -1.56
N ARG A 45 -6.77 8.30 -2.70
CA ARG A 45 -5.41 8.33 -3.26
C ARG A 45 -5.40 9.07 -4.59
N GLU A 46 -4.25 9.17 -5.26
CA GLU A 46 -4.11 9.93 -6.51
C GLU A 46 -5.16 9.51 -7.57
N ASN A 47 -5.23 8.20 -7.89
CA ASN A 47 -6.11 7.68 -8.96
C ASN A 47 -7.37 6.97 -8.45
N ALA A 48 -7.50 6.75 -7.13
CA ALA A 48 -8.54 5.91 -6.56
C ALA A 48 -9.26 6.57 -5.39
N VAL A 49 -10.54 6.25 -5.24
CA VAL A 49 -11.31 6.42 -4.00
C VAL A 49 -11.67 5.03 -3.50
N LEU A 50 -11.18 4.72 -2.31
CA LEU A 50 -11.36 3.45 -1.63
C LEU A 50 -12.43 3.65 -0.57
N TYR A 51 -13.44 2.79 -0.57
CA TYR A 51 -14.45 2.71 0.47
C TYR A 51 -14.14 1.47 1.28
N ILE A 52 -13.93 1.66 2.58
CA ILE A 52 -13.52 0.62 3.51
C ILE A 52 -14.66 0.43 4.50
N ASP A 53 -15.12 -0.80 4.68
CA ASP A 53 -16.11 -1.13 5.70
C ASP A 53 -15.59 -0.71 7.08
N ARG A 54 -16.38 0.10 7.79
CA ARG A 54 -16.04 0.57 9.13
C ARG A 54 -15.78 -0.59 10.10
N HIS A 55 -16.52 -1.70 9.96
CA HIS A 55 -16.36 -2.89 10.80
C HIS A 55 -14.97 -3.53 10.66
N ALA A 56 -14.31 -3.38 9.51
CA ALA A 56 -12.95 -3.88 9.35
C ALA A 56 -11.96 -3.19 10.30
N LEU A 57 -12.13 -1.87 10.54
CA LEU A 57 -11.31 -1.12 11.47
C LEU A 57 -11.68 -1.43 12.94
N ASP A 58 -12.98 -1.64 13.23
CA ASP A 58 -13.42 -2.10 14.56
C ASP A 58 -12.75 -3.43 14.94
N ASP A 59 -12.81 -4.42 14.04
CA ASP A 59 -12.27 -5.75 14.30
C ASP A 59 -10.75 -5.72 14.44
N TYR A 60 -10.09 -4.90 13.63
CA TYR A 60 -8.67 -4.64 13.79
C TYR A 60 -8.34 -4.05 15.17
N PHE A 61 -9.08 -3.04 15.63
CA PHE A 61 -8.83 -2.43 16.94
C PHE A 61 -9.05 -3.39 18.11
N LYS A 62 -10.06 -4.28 18.04
CA LYS A 62 -10.28 -5.32 19.06
C LYS A 62 -9.10 -6.30 19.13
N MET A 63 -8.61 -6.75 17.98
CA MET A 63 -7.44 -7.63 17.90
C MET A 63 -6.17 -6.91 18.40
N LEU A 64 -6.00 -5.65 17.99
CA LEU A 64 -4.84 -4.83 18.32
C LEU A 64 -4.76 -4.55 19.82
N ASP A 65 -5.88 -4.26 20.49
CA ASP A 65 -5.91 -4.04 21.95
C ASP A 65 -5.26 -5.22 22.71
N THR A 66 -5.71 -6.42 22.37
CA THR A 66 -5.20 -7.66 22.97
C THR A 66 -3.71 -7.84 22.66
N ALA A 67 -3.31 -7.62 21.40
CA ALA A 67 -1.92 -7.78 20.97
C ALA A 67 -0.99 -6.77 21.66
N LEU A 68 -1.39 -5.50 21.78
CA LEU A 68 -0.60 -4.47 22.43
C LEU A 68 -0.41 -4.74 23.91
N GLN A 69 -1.46 -5.14 24.64
CA GLN A 69 -1.36 -5.48 26.05
C GLN A 69 -0.40 -6.66 26.28
N GLN A 70 -0.51 -7.72 25.48
CA GLN A 70 0.37 -8.90 25.56
C GLN A 70 1.82 -8.58 25.21
N ARG A 71 2.05 -7.64 24.29
CA ARG A 71 3.38 -7.24 23.80
C ARG A 71 3.90 -5.98 24.47
N LYS A 72 3.28 -5.52 25.56
CA LYS A 72 3.66 -4.31 26.32
C LYS A 72 3.83 -3.08 25.42
N TYR A 73 2.91 -2.88 24.49
CA TYR A 73 2.90 -1.78 23.53
C TYR A 73 4.15 -1.70 22.64
N SER A 74 4.80 -2.83 22.37
CA SER A 74 5.95 -2.86 21.46
C SER A 74 5.56 -2.35 20.07
N PRO A 75 6.34 -1.43 19.45
CA PRO A 75 6.10 -0.95 18.09
C PRO A 75 6.17 -2.08 17.04
N LYS A 76 6.81 -3.21 17.38
CA LYS A 76 6.93 -4.40 16.52
C LYS A 76 5.61 -5.12 16.25
N VAL A 77 4.52 -4.72 16.91
CA VAL A 77 3.17 -5.21 16.61
C VAL A 77 2.68 -4.69 15.25
N TYR A 78 3.18 -3.54 14.80
CA TYR A 78 2.80 -2.91 13.54
C TYR A 78 3.81 -3.23 12.43
N GLN A 79 3.32 -3.28 11.20
CA GLN A 79 4.14 -3.29 9.99
C GLN A 79 4.36 -1.88 9.43
N ASN A 80 3.42 -0.97 9.67
CA ASN A 80 3.47 0.43 9.24
C ASN A 80 4.70 1.12 9.82
N VAL A 81 5.50 1.68 8.91
CA VAL A 81 6.79 2.29 9.20
C VAL A 81 6.69 3.47 10.16
N GLN A 82 5.54 4.14 10.20
CA GLN A 82 5.31 5.29 11.09
C GLN A 82 5.44 4.91 12.57
N PHE A 83 5.22 3.64 12.93
CA PHE A 83 5.40 3.13 14.29
C PHE A 83 6.82 2.65 14.59
N ALA A 84 7.69 2.48 13.58
CA ALA A 84 8.95 1.74 13.71
C ALA A 84 9.93 2.35 14.74
N HIS A 85 9.91 3.67 14.92
CA HIS A 85 10.82 4.40 15.80
C HIS A 85 10.19 4.88 17.11
N LEU A 86 8.95 4.47 17.37
CA LEU A 86 8.25 4.88 18.59
C LEU A 86 8.74 4.07 19.79
N THR A 87 8.74 4.72 20.95
CA THR A 87 8.88 3.99 22.21
C THR A 87 7.58 3.26 22.56
N GLU A 88 7.64 2.30 23.50
CA GLU A 88 6.44 1.63 24.02
C GLU A 88 5.43 2.63 24.59
N GLN A 89 5.93 3.69 25.26
CA GLN A 89 5.11 4.77 25.79
C GLN A 89 4.44 5.58 24.68
N ASP A 90 5.16 5.89 23.60
CA ASP A 90 4.61 6.61 22.46
C ASP A 90 3.51 5.79 21.78
N VAL A 91 3.74 4.48 21.59
CA VAL A 91 2.72 3.57 21.04
C VAL A 91 1.48 3.54 21.94
N GLN A 92 1.66 3.40 23.25
CA GLN A 92 0.55 3.41 24.20
C GLN A 92 -0.24 4.72 24.13
N ASN A 93 0.45 5.86 24.08
CA ASN A 93 -0.18 7.19 24.03
C ASN A 93 -0.93 7.40 22.71
N HIS A 94 -0.32 7.03 21.58
CA HIS A 94 -0.94 7.16 20.26
C HIS A 94 -2.18 6.27 20.15
N TYR A 95 -2.06 5.01 20.57
CA TYR A 95 -3.17 4.05 20.57
C TYR A 95 -4.33 4.50 21.45
N SER A 96 -4.04 4.99 22.66
CA SER A 96 -5.07 5.50 23.58
C SER A 96 -5.85 6.67 22.96
N GLN A 97 -5.17 7.59 22.30
CA GLN A 97 -5.80 8.72 21.59
C GLN A 97 -6.63 8.25 20.40
N ALA A 98 -6.11 7.30 19.62
CA ALA A 98 -6.80 6.75 18.46
C ALA A 98 -8.09 6.04 18.84
N ILE A 99 -8.06 5.18 19.87
CA ILE A 99 -9.25 4.49 20.39
C ILE A 99 -10.24 5.49 20.99
N ALA A 100 -9.77 6.45 21.79
CA ALA A 100 -10.64 7.49 22.34
C ALA A 100 -11.37 8.23 21.20
N PHE A 101 -10.66 8.67 20.18
CA PHE A 101 -11.28 9.30 19.02
C PHE A 101 -12.26 8.35 18.32
N TRP A 102 -11.85 7.12 18.00
CA TRP A 102 -12.67 6.13 17.31
C TRP A 102 -14.03 5.89 17.98
N THR A 103 -14.03 5.78 19.31
CA THR A 103 -15.27 5.57 20.09
C THR A 103 -16.23 6.76 20.07
N THR A 104 -15.76 7.98 19.74
CA THR A 104 -16.61 9.18 19.67
C THR A 104 -17.24 9.43 18.30
N VAL A 105 -16.75 8.76 17.25
CA VAL A 105 -17.19 8.97 15.87
C VAL A 105 -18.09 7.90 15.23
N PRO A 106 -18.78 6.97 15.93
CA PRO A 106 -19.74 6.05 15.28
C PRO A 106 -20.76 6.78 14.38
N GLY A 107 -20.99 6.26 13.17
CA GLY A 107 -21.91 6.85 12.19
C GLY A 107 -21.50 8.20 11.60
N GLN A 108 -20.35 8.76 12.01
CA GLN A 108 -19.81 9.98 11.43
C GLN A 108 -19.02 9.66 10.16
N PRO A 109 -19.15 10.48 9.09
CA PRO A 109 -18.39 10.29 7.86
C PRO A 109 -16.90 10.53 8.12
N LEU A 110 -16.08 9.53 7.81
CA LEU A 110 -14.63 9.64 7.88
C LEU A 110 -14.05 9.69 6.47
N VAL A 111 -13.34 10.77 6.17
CA VAL A 111 -12.73 11.01 4.86
C VAL A 111 -11.25 11.31 5.03
N TYR A 112 -10.41 10.52 4.38
CA TYR A 112 -8.97 10.67 4.34
C TYR A 112 -8.53 10.95 2.90
N ASP A 113 -7.58 11.87 2.74
CA ASP A 113 -6.95 12.13 1.45
C ASP A 113 -5.45 12.14 1.65
N VAL A 114 -4.77 11.07 1.20
CA VAL A 114 -3.32 10.93 1.40
C VAL A 114 -2.50 11.87 0.52
N ASN A 115 -3.13 12.54 -0.45
CA ASN A 115 -2.46 13.59 -1.20
C ASN A 115 -2.28 14.85 -0.33
N ASN A 116 -3.03 14.95 0.76
CA ASN A 116 -2.86 15.99 1.77
C ASN A 116 -2.04 15.45 2.93
N PHE A 117 -1.02 16.20 3.33
CA PHE A 117 -0.16 15.82 4.44
C PHE A 117 -0.96 15.84 5.75
N ASN A 118 -1.03 14.70 6.44
CA ASN A 118 -1.56 14.58 7.80
C ASN A 118 -0.42 14.26 8.76
N TYR A 119 -0.33 15.02 9.85
CA TYR A 119 0.62 14.73 10.92
C TYR A 119 0.20 13.45 11.66
N PHE A 120 1.17 12.59 11.92
CA PHE A 120 0.98 11.36 12.70
C PHE A 120 0.34 11.66 14.08
N TRP A 121 0.81 12.69 14.78
CA TRP A 121 0.33 13.10 16.10
C TRP A 121 -0.85 14.10 16.08
N THR A 122 -1.71 14.03 15.06
CA THR A 122 -2.82 14.98 14.95
C THR A 122 -3.94 14.69 15.96
N ASN A 123 -4.54 15.76 16.49
CA ASN A 123 -5.76 15.66 17.29
C ASN A 123 -6.97 15.71 16.34
N GLY A 124 -7.54 14.56 15.99
CA GLY A 124 -8.70 14.48 15.10
C GLY A 124 -8.69 13.25 14.20
N PRO A 125 -9.46 13.23 13.09
CA PRO A 125 -9.63 12.03 12.27
C PRO A 125 -8.31 11.44 11.78
N GLY A 126 -7.33 12.29 11.43
CA GLY A 126 -6.04 11.82 10.94
C GLY A 126 -5.27 10.90 11.90
N ILE A 127 -5.59 10.87 13.21
CA ILE A 127 -5.01 9.92 14.17
C ILE A 127 -5.29 8.46 13.79
N LEU A 128 -6.36 8.22 13.03
CA LEU A 128 -6.76 6.88 12.58
C LEU A 128 -6.06 6.44 11.29
N GLN A 129 -5.48 7.39 10.52
CA GLN A 129 -4.89 7.09 9.23
C GLN A 129 -3.81 6.01 9.29
N PRO A 130 -2.85 6.01 10.25
CA PRO A 130 -1.82 4.97 10.31
C PRO A 130 -2.39 3.55 10.50
N TYR A 131 -3.54 3.43 11.17
CA TYR A 131 -4.22 2.16 11.41
C TYR A 131 -5.02 1.70 10.18
N ILE A 132 -5.58 2.64 9.43
CA ILE A 132 -6.20 2.35 8.14
C ILE A 132 -5.12 1.88 7.16
N ASP A 133 -3.98 2.57 7.12
CA ASP A 133 -2.84 2.23 6.28
C ASP A 133 -2.33 0.82 6.58
N GLU A 134 -2.26 0.43 7.86
CA GLU A 134 -1.84 -0.91 8.30
C GLU A 134 -2.70 -2.03 7.68
N ILE A 135 -4.03 -1.89 7.70
CA ILE A 135 -4.96 -2.94 7.26
C ILE A 135 -5.27 -2.91 5.78
N LEU A 136 -5.07 -1.77 5.11
CA LEU A 136 -5.51 -1.54 3.75
C LEU A 136 -4.97 -2.56 2.72
N PRO A 137 -3.67 -2.93 2.73
CA PRO A 137 -3.16 -3.94 1.81
C PRO A 137 -3.83 -5.31 1.97
N GLN A 138 -4.09 -5.72 3.22
CA GLN A 138 -4.79 -6.97 3.48
C GLN A 138 -6.24 -6.92 2.98
N LEU A 139 -6.95 -5.82 3.20
CA LEU A 139 -8.32 -5.64 2.72
C LEU A 139 -8.39 -5.64 1.19
N LEU A 140 -7.42 -4.99 0.53
CA LEU A 140 -7.29 -5.06 -0.93
C LEU A 140 -7.03 -6.49 -1.38
N GLN A 141 -6.06 -7.21 -0.80
CA GLN A 141 -5.82 -8.60 -1.18
C GLN A 141 -7.08 -9.47 -1.07
N GLN A 142 -7.90 -9.25 -0.05
CA GLN A 142 -9.14 -10.00 0.19
C GLN A 142 -10.32 -9.55 -0.68
N GLY A 143 -10.18 -8.49 -1.47
CA GLY A 143 -11.28 -7.91 -2.25
C GLY A 143 -12.37 -7.26 -1.37
N LYS A 144 -12.02 -6.86 -0.14
CA LYS A 144 -12.93 -6.24 0.85
C LYS A 144 -12.90 -4.71 0.81
N VAL A 145 -12.53 -4.13 -0.32
CA VAL A 145 -12.51 -2.68 -0.54
C VAL A 145 -13.33 -2.41 -1.78
N HIS A 146 -14.33 -1.54 -1.65
CA HIS A 146 -15.04 -1.03 -2.80
C HIS A 146 -14.23 0.12 -3.41
N LEU A 147 -14.07 0.10 -4.73
CA LEU A 147 -13.14 0.97 -5.46
C LEU A 147 -13.87 1.79 -6.51
N VAL A 148 -13.54 3.07 -6.57
CA VAL A 148 -13.88 3.96 -7.67
C VAL A 148 -12.59 4.52 -8.25
N GLU A 149 -12.38 4.31 -9.54
CA GLU A 149 -11.30 4.97 -10.27
C GLU A 149 -11.69 6.42 -10.56
N LYS A 150 -10.83 7.37 -10.22
CA LYS A 150 -11.11 8.78 -10.47
C LYS A 150 -11.25 9.04 -11.96
N ASN A 151 -12.22 9.87 -12.33
CA ASN A 151 -12.55 10.25 -13.71
C ASN A 151 -13.13 9.12 -14.59
N VAL A 152 -13.33 7.92 -14.04
CA VAL A 152 -14.00 6.81 -14.72
C VAL A 152 -15.38 6.59 -14.10
N LYS A 153 -16.41 6.52 -14.94
CA LYS A 153 -17.80 6.33 -14.49
C LYS A 153 -18.20 4.86 -14.35
N ALA A 154 -17.40 3.95 -14.89
CA ALA A 154 -17.68 2.52 -14.84
C ALA A 154 -17.37 1.95 -13.45
N PRO A 155 -18.22 1.08 -12.88
CA PRO A 155 -17.91 0.37 -11.65
C PRO A 155 -16.64 -0.47 -11.80
N VAL A 156 -15.74 -0.37 -10.82
CA VAL A 156 -14.59 -1.27 -10.74
C VAL A 156 -15.09 -2.62 -10.23
N THR A 157 -14.87 -3.66 -11.02
CA THR A 157 -15.27 -5.06 -10.68
C THR A 157 -14.08 -5.96 -10.41
N LYS A 158 -12.89 -5.51 -10.81
CA LYS A 158 -11.62 -6.20 -10.60
C LYS A 158 -10.46 -5.21 -10.63
N TYR A 159 -9.37 -5.59 -10.00
CA TYR A 159 -8.06 -4.97 -10.12
C TYR A 159 -6.98 -6.03 -10.05
N LEU A 160 -5.74 -5.59 -10.21
CA LEU A 160 -4.56 -6.42 -10.34
C LEU A 160 -3.60 -6.13 -9.18
N PHE A 161 -2.80 -7.11 -8.80
CA PHE A 161 -1.55 -6.84 -8.11
C PHE A 161 -0.38 -7.63 -8.71
N ALA A 162 0.80 -7.04 -8.61
CA ALA A 162 2.07 -7.68 -8.92
C ALA A 162 3.00 -7.57 -7.71
N ASN A 163 3.91 -8.53 -7.57
CA ASN A 163 4.97 -8.45 -6.58
C ASN A 163 6.09 -7.54 -7.09
N HIS A 164 6.70 -6.83 -6.16
CA HIS A 164 7.84 -5.95 -6.38
C HIS A 164 8.87 -6.25 -5.30
N ASP A 165 9.97 -6.88 -5.68
CA ASP A 165 11.09 -7.14 -4.77
C ASP A 165 11.89 -5.86 -4.54
N ILE A 166 12.09 -5.52 -3.27
CA ILE A 166 13.03 -4.49 -2.85
C ILE A 166 13.93 -5.12 -1.79
N ASN A 167 15.21 -5.31 -2.12
CA ASN A 167 16.24 -5.87 -1.24
C ASN A 167 15.87 -7.25 -0.65
N GLY A 168 15.26 -8.13 -1.44
CA GLY A 168 14.86 -9.48 -1.03
C GLY A 168 13.56 -9.54 -0.22
N ARG A 169 12.81 -8.43 -0.16
CA ARG A 169 11.46 -8.39 0.43
C ARG A 169 10.46 -8.02 -0.65
N ASN A 170 9.43 -8.85 -0.80
CA ASN A 170 8.35 -8.62 -1.74
C ASN A 170 7.29 -7.68 -1.18
N TYR A 171 6.97 -6.65 -1.96
CA TYR A 171 5.87 -5.71 -1.73
C TYR A 171 4.87 -5.81 -2.88
N ARG A 172 3.59 -5.59 -2.60
CA ARG A 172 2.55 -5.61 -3.62
C ARG A 172 2.28 -4.22 -4.15
N ILE A 173 2.08 -4.15 -5.46
CA ILE A 173 1.59 -2.96 -6.15
C ILE A 173 0.22 -3.27 -6.72
N TYR A 174 -0.81 -2.59 -6.22
CA TYR A 174 -2.20 -2.73 -6.66
C TYR A 174 -2.48 -1.73 -7.78
N LYS A 175 -3.05 -2.19 -8.88
CA LYS A 175 -3.32 -1.39 -10.09
C LYS A 175 -4.70 -1.68 -10.67
N PHE A 176 -5.32 -0.67 -11.26
CA PHE A 176 -6.47 -0.85 -12.14
C PHE A 176 -6.08 -1.62 -13.41
N ALA A 177 -7.08 -2.06 -14.16
CA ALA A 177 -6.88 -2.84 -15.38
C ALA A 177 -6.15 -2.06 -16.49
N ASP A 178 -6.21 -0.73 -16.46
CA ASP A 178 -5.50 0.16 -17.38
C ASP A 178 -4.08 0.52 -16.91
N GLY A 179 -3.62 -0.06 -15.79
CA GLY A 179 -2.29 0.12 -15.24
C GLY A 179 -2.15 1.28 -14.25
N LYS A 180 -3.18 2.12 -14.05
CA LYS A 180 -3.13 3.17 -13.03
C LYS A 180 -3.02 2.59 -11.62
N GLU A 181 -2.17 3.18 -10.81
CA GLU A 181 -1.88 2.67 -9.47
C GLU A 181 -2.98 3.02 -8.45
N ILE A 182 -3.31 2.05 -7.60
CA ILE A 182 -4.21 2.18 -6.46
C ILE A 182 -3.39 2.37 -5.17
N LEU A 183 -2.43 1.47 -4.91
CA LEU A 183 -1.62 1.44 -3.69
C LEU A 183 -0.30 0.68 -3.92
N ARG A 184 0.79 1.14 -3.30
CA ARG A 184 2.01 0.34 -3.10
C ARG A 184 2.20 0.07 -1.62
N GLU A 185 2.43 -1.17 -1.24
CA GLU A 185 2.71 -1.53 0.14
C GLU A 185 3.96 -0.86 0.70
N GLN A 186 4.95 -0.59 -0.17
CA GLN A 186 6.16 0.12 0.22
C GLN A 186 5.85 1.49 0.82
N ASP A 187 4.79 2.18 0.36
CA ASP A 187 4.40 3.51 0.86
C ASP A 187 3.99 3.46 2.34
N ILE A 188 3.65 2.27 2.86
CA ILE A 188 3.20 2.03 4.24
C ILE A 188 4.31 1.39 5.07
N TYR A 189 5.02 0.42 4.51
CA TYR A 189 5.93 -0.46 5.28
C TYR A 189 7.40 -0.08 5.20
N THR A 190 7.77 0.91 4.38
CA THR A 190 9.17 1.32 4.20
C THR A 190 9.38 2.79 4.40
N GLU A 191 10.54 3.15 4.92
CA GLU A 191 10.94 4.54 4.94
C GLU A 191 11.20 5.01 3.51
N PRO A 192 10.76 6.23 3.14
CA PRO A 192 11.13 6.80 1.86
C PRO A 192 12.65 6.87 1.77
N ILE A 193 13.24 6.20 0.78
CA ILE A 193 14.67 6.34 0.49
C ILE A 193 14.86 7.74 -0.08
N ILE A 194 15.22 8.71 0.77
CA ILE A 194 15.65 10.02 0.32
C ILE A 194 17.03 9.84 -0.29
N ASN A 195 17.09 9.75 -1.61
CA ASN A 195 18.36 9.69 -2.32
C ASN A 195 19.06 11.05 -2.19
N THR A 196 19.94 11.20 -1.19
CA THR A 196 20.69 12.44 -0.93
C THR A 196 21.86 12.64 -1.92
N SER A 197 21.88 11.95 -3.06
CA SER A 197 22.88 12.15 -4.11
C SER A 197 22.56 13.37 -4.98
N LYS A 198 22.62 14.56 -4.36
CA LYS A 198 22.99 15.79 -5.04
C LYS A 198 24.00 16.54 -4.18
N LYS A 199 25.28 16.32 -4.47
CA LYS A 199 26.33 17.34 -4.38
C LYS A 199 27.16 17.26 -5.64
#